data_AF-A0A075FTT5-F1
#
_entry.id   AF-A0A075FTT5-F1
#
_cell.length_a   1.000
_cell.length_b   1.000
_cell.length_c   1.000
_cell.angle_alpha   90.00
_cell.angle_beta   90.00
_cell.angle_gamma   90.00
#
_symmetry.space_group_name_H-M   'P 1'
#
loop_
_entity.id
_entity.type
_entity.pdbx_description
1 polymer ?
#
loop_
_entity_poly.entity_id
_entity_poly.type
_entity_poly.pdbx_seq_one_letter_code
_entity_poly.pdbx_strand_id
1 'polypeptide(L)'
;MMLNYAEPVYRPPSEAKSLIFQVTIGCSFNECSFCDMYRNKEYSERPWDEVKTEIDLMAKQLPETTRIFLADGDALNLSTDYMVRIVEYLYKSFQKLERVSCYAMPMNLLKKTPEELKK
;
A
#
# COMPACT_ATOMS: atom_id res chain seq x y z
N MET A 1 4.56 17.20 10.40
CA MET A 1 4.82 15.76 10.65
C MET A 1 5.01 15.07 9.31
N MET A 2 6.04 14.25 9.20
CA MET A 2 6.33 13.41 8.03
C MET A 2 5.67 12.04 8.21
N LEU A 3 5.52 11.29 7.11
CA LEU A 3 5.17 9.87 7.16
C LEU A 3 6.28 9.10 7.90
N ASN A 4 5.90 8.19 8.78
CA ASN A 4 6.84 7.38 9.54
C ASN A 4 6.96 6.01 8.88
N TYR A 5 7.97 5.86 8.01
CA TYR A 5 8.16 4.62 7.28
C TYR A 5 8.91 3.58 8.10
N ALA A 6 8.49 2.32 7.99
CA ALA A 6 9.31 1.18 8.34
C ALA A 6 10.36 0.99 7.24
N GLU A 7 11.55 1.52 7.46
CA GLU A 7 12.66 1.46 6.51
C GLU A 7 13.27 0.05 6.40
N PRO A 8 13.88 -0.32 5.26
CA PRO A 8 13.96 0.45 4.01
C PRO A 8 12.68 0.37 3.18
N VAL A 9 12.24 1.49 2.58
CA VAL A 9 11.11 1.50 1.64
C VAL A 9 11.56 1.23 0.21
N TYR A 10 10.91 0.26 -0.45
CA TYR A 10 11.16 -0.04 -1.86
C TYR A 10 9.98 0.38 -2.74
N ARG A 11 10.31 0.98 -3.88
CA ARG A 11 9.35 1.30 -4.94
C ARG A 11 9.97 1.07 -6.32
N PRO A 12 9.17 0.74 -7.34
CA PRO A 12 9.70 0.58 -8.68
C PRO A 12 9.91 1.96 -9.33
N PRO A 13 10.80 2.09 -10.33
CA PRO A 13 11.04 3.36 -11.02
C PRO A 13 9.79 4.00 -11.62
N SER A 14 8.79 3.20 -12.00
CA SER A 14 7.49 3.67 -12.51
C SER A 14 6.67 4.48 -11.48
N GLU A 15 6.96 4.32 -10.19
CA GLU A 15 6.31 5.01 -9.08
C GLU A 15 7.17 6.14 -8.50
N ALA A 16 8.18 6.61 -9.24
CA ALA A 16 9.09 7.67 -8.79
C ALA A 16 8.38 8.98 -8.37
N LYS A 17 7.18 9.24 -8.90
CA LYS A 17 6.34 10.41 -8.59
C LYS A 17 5.14 10.10 -7.69
N SER A 18 4.97 8.85 -7.27
CA SER A 18 3.81 8.44 -6.47
C SER A 18 4.05 8.77 -4.99
N LEU A 19 3.01 9.24 -4.32
CA LEU A 19 3.01 9.33 -2.86
C LEU A 19 2.93 7.91 -2.28
N ILE A 20 3.78 7.61 -1.30
CA ILE A 20 3.94 6.25 -0.79
C ILE A 20 3.23 6.12 0.55
N PHE A 21 2.38 5.11 0.68
CA PHE A 21 1.85 4.66 1.97
C PHE A 21 2.26 3.21 2.21
N GLN A 22 2.67 2.88 3.43
CA GLN A 22 2.76 1.49 3.87
C GLN A 22 1.45 1.16 4.58
N VAL A 23 0.65 0.28 4.00
CA VAL A 23 -0.59 -0.26 4.61
C VAL A 23 -0.36 -1.64 5.22
N THR A 24 0.70 -2.30 4.76
CA THR A 24 1.33 -3.48 5.33
C THR A 24 2.81 -3.20 5.48
N ILE A 25 3.47 -3.89 6.40
CA ILE A 25 4.94 -3.92 6.51
C ILE A 25 5.45 -5.27 5.99
N GLY A 26 6.58 -5.28 5.29
CA GLY A 26 7.26 -6.51 4.86
C GLY A 26 6.52 -7.27 3.74
N CYS A 27 6.66 -8.59 3.70
CA CYS A 27 6.05 -9.47 2.69
C CYS A 27 5.44 -10.69 3.38
N SER A 28 4.21 -11.08 3.02
CA SER A 28 3.51 -12.20 3.66
C SER A 28 4.18 -13.56 3.41
N PHE A 29 5.01 -13.66 2.35
CA PHE A 29 5.74 -14.89 2.00
C PHE A 29 7.17 -14.90 2.53
N ASN A 30 7.95 -13.84 2.29
CA ASN A 30 9.35 -13.62 2.75
C ASN A 30 10.38 -14.77 2.58
N GLU A 31 10.08 -15.83 1.84
CA GLU A 31 10.96 -17.01 1.67
C GLU A 31 11.63 -17.11 0.28
N CYS A 32 11.46 -16.09 -0.58
CA CYS A 32 12.07 -16.08 -1.92
C CYS A 32 13.60 -16.11 -1.83
N SER A 33 14.24 -17.12 -2.43
CA SER A 33 15.71 -17.31 -2.41
C SER A 33 16.50 -16.14 -3.00
N PHE A 34 15.89 -15.35 -3.87
CA PHE A 34 16.51 -14.20 -4.53
C PHE A 34 16.17 -12.85 -3.88
N CYS A 35 15.22 -12.80 -2.94
CA CYS A 35 14.73 -11.54 -2.39
C CYS A 35 15.50 -11.18 -1.11
N ASP A 36 16.17 -10.04 -1.14
CA ASP A 36 16.85 -9.44 0.02
C ASP A 36 16.09 -8.22 0.58
N MET A 37 15.03 -7.78 -0.10
CA MET A 37 14.31 -6.53 0.20
C MET A 37 13.61 -6.56 1.56
N TYR A 38 12.89 -7.64 1.87
CA TYR A 38 12.00 -7.70 3.04
C TYR A 38 12.54 -8.61 4.17
N ARG A 39 13.78 -9.09 4.06
CA ARG A 39 14.38 -10.06 5.00
C ARG A 39 14.44 -9.55 6.45
N ASN A 40 14.59 -8.23 6.62
CA ASN A 40 14.66 -7.58 7.93
C ASN A 40 13.31 -7.02 8.41
N LYS A 41 12.20 -7.38 7.76
CA LYS A 41 10.85 -6.92 8.11
C LYS A 41 9.93 -8.11 8.36
N GLU A 42 9.31 -8.13 9.53
CA GLU A 42 8.21 -9.04 9.81
C GLU A 42 6.93 -8.52 9.15
N TYR A 43 6.13 -9.44 8.61
CA TYR A 43 4.87 -9.05 7.99
C TYR A 43 3.87 -8.58 9.03
N SER A 44 3.28 -7.40 8.83
CA SER A 44 2.20 -6.90 9.68
C SER A 44 1.22 -6.04 8.89
N GLU A 45 -0.07 -6.19 9.17
CA GLU A 45 -1.12 -5.31 8.67
C GLU A 45 -1.22 -4.08 9.58
N ARG A 46 -1.19 -2.87 9.02
CA ARG A 46 -1.24 -1.66 9.85
C ARG A 46 -2.67 -1.35 10.29
N PRO A 47 -2.88 -0.90 11.54
CA PRO A 47 -4.19 -0.51 12.03
C PRO A 47 -4.81 0.62 11.21
N TRP A 48 -6.13 0.58 11.06
CA TRP A 48 -6.88 1.58 10.30
C TRP A 48 -6.60 3.02 10.76
N ASP A 49 -6.58 3.27 12.07
CA ASP A 49 -6.47 4.64 12.59
C ASP A 49 -5.11 5.26 12.27
N GLU A 50 -4.04 4.46 12.21
CA GLU A 50 -2.73 4.92 11.78
C GLU A 50 -2.73 5.29 10.29
N VAL A 51 -3.20 4.36 9.45
CA VAL A 51 -3.28 4.56 7.99
C VAL A 51 -4.14 5.77 7.67
N LYS A 52 -5.31 5.90 8.30
CA LYS A 52 -6.23 7.02 8.13
C LYS A 52 -5.56 8.35 8.53
N THR A 53 -4.86 8.38 9.66
CA THR A 53 -4.19 9.59 10.15
C THR A 53 -3.12 10.07 9.16
N GLU A 54 -2.35 9.13 8.60
CA GLU A 54 -1.37 9.44 7.56
C GLU A 54 -2.01 9.97 6.28
N ILE A 55 -3.11 9.35 5.83
CA ILE A 55 -3.87 9.81 4.66
C ILE A 55 -4.39 11.24 4.87
N ASP A 56 -5.03 11.51 6.01
CA ASP A 56 -5.58 12.82 6.34
C ASP A 56 -4.50 13.91 6.38
N LEU A 57 -3.33 13.56 6.92
CA LEU A 57 -2.19 14.45 7.02
C LEU A 57 -1.65 14.78 5.63
N MET A 58 -1.43 13.77 4.79
CA MET A 58 -0.86 13.95 3.46
C MET A 58 -1.85 14.59 2.48
N ALA A 59 -3.14 14.32 2.60
CA ALA A 59 -4.16 14.99 1.79
C ALA A 59 -4.16 16.51 2.00
N LYS A 60 -3.88 16.97 3.23
CA LYS A 60 -3.73 18.40 3.54
C LYS A 60 -2.42 18.99 3.03
N GLN A 61 -1.33 18.22 3.08
CA GLN A 61 0.00 18.71 2.69
C GLN A 61 0.25 18.65 1.18
N LEU A 62 -0.26 17.62 0.51
CA LEU A 62 -0.06 17.31 -0.90
C LEU A 62 -1.42 17.08 -1.60
N PRO A 63 -2.33 18.06 -1.60
CA PRO A 63 -3.67 17.92 -2.20
C PRO A 63 -3.64 17.65 -3.70
N GLU A 64 -2.53 18.00 -4.36
CA GLU A 64 -2.28 17.85 -5.79
C GLU A 64 -1.79 16.44 -6.18
N THR A 65 -1.76 15.50 -5.24
CA THR A 65 -1.30 14.12 -5.51
C THR A 65 -2.22 13.43 -6.53
N THR A 66 -1.64 12.99 -7.65
CA THR A 66 -2.37 12.25 -8.69
C THR A 66 -2.11 10.74 -8.67
N ARG A 67 -1.04 10.29 -8.02
CA ARG A 67 -0.63 8.88 -7.99
C ARG A 67 -0.22 8.47 -6.60
N ILE A 68 -0.73 7.32 -6.17
CA ILE A 68 -0.40 6.72 -4.87
C ILE A 68 0.10 5.29 -5.07
N PHE A 69 1.13 4.94 -4.31
CA PHE A 69 1.69 3.60 -4.26
C PHE A 69 1.59 3.04 -2.85
N LEU A 70 0.91 1.90 -2.72
CA LEU A 70 0.88 1.12 -1.48
C LEU A 70 2.12 0.22 -1.48
N ALA A 71 3.12 0.64 -0.71
CA ALA A 71 4.44 0.01 -0.67
C ALA A 71 4.48 -1.26 0.20
N ASP A 72 5.69 -1.80 0.28
CA ASP A 72 6.04 -3.13 0.79
C ASP A 72 5.51 -4.28 -0.08
N GLY A 73 5.88 -5.51 0.27
CA GLY A 73 5.90 -6.62 -0.67
C GLY A 73 4.53 -7.20 -1.01
N ASP A 74 3.49 -6.92 -0.22
CA ASP A 74 2.27 -7.71 -0.33
C ASP A 74 0.99 -7.05 0.22
N ALA A 75 0.68 -5.85 -0.28
CA ALA A 75 -0.54 -5.14 0.13
C ALA A 75 -1.82 -5.94 -0.20
N LEU A 76 -1.82 -6.78 -1.25
CA LEU A 76 -2.98 -7.61 -1.61
C LEU A 76 -3.23 -8.81 -0.70
N ASN A 77 -2.35 -9.07 0.27
CA ASN A 77 -2.66 -10.05 1.32
C ASN A 77 -3.80 -9.58 2.25
N LEU A 78 -4.03 -8.26 2.34
CA LEU A 78 -5.12 -7.68 3.14
C LEU A 78 -6.48 -8.27 2.76
N SER A 79 -7.42 -8.25 3.70
CA SER A 79 -8.82 -8.57 3.39
C SER A 79 -9.36 -7.60 2.33
N THR A 80 -10.26 -8.10 1.48
CA THR A 80 -10.82 -7.32 0.37
C THR A 80 -11.54 -6.08 0.90
N ASP A 81 -12.31 -6.23 1.97
CA ASP A 81 -13.05 -5.12 2.58
C ASP A 81 -12.11 -4.05 3.17
N TYR A 82 -10.97 -4.45 3.74
CA TYR A 82 -9.99 -3.48 4.25
C TYR A 82 -9.26 -2.74 3.13
N MET A 83 -8.88 -3.45 2.05
CA MET A 83 -8.30 -2.81 0.87
C MET A 83 -9.27 -1.80 0.23
N VAL A 84 -10.54 -2.19 0.04
CA VAL A 84 -11.59 -1.30 -0.48
C VAL A 84 -11.73 -0.07 0.40
N ARG A 85 -11.81 -0.25 1.73
CA ARG A 85 -11.89 0.86 2.68
C ARG A 85 -10.74 1.85 2.53
N ILE A 86 -9.51 1.36 2.36
CA ILE A 86 -8.33 2.21 2.14
C ILE A 86 -8.46 2.96 0.82
N VAL A 87 -8.72 2.25 -0.28
CA VAL A 87 -8.79 2.83 -1.63
C VAL A 87 -9.90 3.89 -1.72
N GLU A 88 -11.10 3.59 -1.23
CA GLU A 88 -12.22 4.55 -1.17
C GLU A 88 -11.83 5.80 -0.38
N TYR A 89 -11.16 5.63 0.76
CA TYR A 89 -10.73 6.76 1.58
C TYR A 89 -9.65 7.60 0.90
N LEU A 90 -8.73 6.98 0.17
CA LEU A 90 -7.73 7.69 -0.64
C LEU A 90 -8.40 8.53 -1.73
N TYR A 91 -9.30 7.95 -2.53
CA TYR A 91 -10.01 8.69 -3.57
C TYR A 91 -10.92 9.80 -3.01
N LYS A 92 -11.48 9.60 -1.82
CA LYS A 92 -12.23 10.65 -1.12
C LYS A 92 -11.33 11.80 -0.62
N SER A 93 -10.12 11.47 -0.17
CA SER A 93 -9.21 12.44 0.46
C SER A 93 -8.39 13.24 -0.56
N PHE A 94 -8.00 12.63 -1.67
CA PHE A 94 -7.17 13.23 -2.72
C PHE A 94 -8.01 13.51 -3.98
N GLN A 95 -8.47 14.75 -4.13
CA GLN A 95 -9.41 15.13 -5.20
C GLN A 95 -8.84 15.00 -6.62
N LYS A 96 -7.51 14.99 -6.77
CA LYS A 96 -6.82 14.83 -8.06
C LYS A 96 -6.27 13.41 -8.27
N LEU A 97 -6.61 12.46 -7.40
CA LEU A 97 -6.08 11.10 -7.49
C LEU A 97 -6.59 10.40 -8.75
N GLU A 98 -5.66 9.99 -9.60
CA GLU A 98 -5.95 9.27 -10.85
C GLU A 98 -5.74 7.77 -10.65
N ARG A 99 -4.73 7.38 -9.86
CA ARG A 99 -4.31 5.98 -9.77
C ARG A 99 -3.73 5.59 -8.42
N VAL A 100 -4.19 4.46 -7.89
CA VAL A 100 -3.57 3.71 -6.80
C VAL A 100 -2.95 2.42 -7.36
N SER A 101 -1.75 2.08 -6.91
CA SER A 101 -1.04 0.85 -7.33
C SER A 101 -0.32 0.23 -6.15
N CYS A 102 0.00 -1.07 -6.22
CA CYS A 102 0.69 -1.79 -5.17
C CYS A 102 1.52 -2.95 -5.74
N TYR A 103 2.40 -3.52 -4.93
CA TYR A 103 2.95 -4.84 -5.21
C TYR A 103 1.96 -5.94 -4.81
N ALA A 104 2.01 -7.04 -5.55
CA ALA A 104 1.17 -8.19 -5.31
C ALA A 104 1.94 -9.48 -5.59
N MET A 105 1.85 -10.44 -4.67
CA MET A 105 2.31 -11.80 -4.92
C MET A 105 1.26 -12.56 -5.77
N PRO A 106 1.67 -13.32 -6.81
CA PRO A 106 0.75 -14.12 -7.62
C PRO A 106 -0.17 -15.04 -6.80
N MET A 107 0.34 -15.66 -5.73
CA MET A 107 -0.47 -16.52 -4.87
C MET A 107 -1.58 -15.76 -4.14
N ASN A 108 -1.37 -14.49 -3.78
CA ASN A 108 -2.40 -13.70 -3.11
C ASN A 108 -3.44 -13.16 -4.09
N LEU A 109 -3.06 -12.90 -5.34
CA LEU A 109 -4.02 -12.68 -6.42
C LEU A 109 -4.93 -13.90 -6.61
N LEU A 110 -4.37 -15.11 -6.61
CA LEU A 110 -5.13 -16.36 -6.79
C LEU A 110 -6.03 -16.71 -5.60
N LYS A 111 -5.75 -16.18 -4.40
CA LYS A 111 -6.62 -16.37 -3.23
C LYS A 111 -7.90 -15.52 -3.29
N LYS A 112 -7.93 -14.48 -4.13
CA LYS A 112 -9.10 -13.62 -4.31
C LYS A 112 -9.98 -14.14 -5.44
N THR A 113 -11.29 -14.08 -5.26
CA THR A 113 -12.20 -14.37 -6.36
C THR A 113 -12.22 -13.21 -7.38
N PRO A 114 -12.61 -13.47 -8.64
CA PRO A 114 -12.78 -12.41 -9.62
C PRO A 114 -13.75 -11.30 -9.17
N GLU A 115 -14.76 -11.63 -8.36
CA GLU A 115 -15.71 -10.67 -7.80
C GLU A 115 -15.05 -9.78 -6.74
N GLU A 116 -14.17 -10.35 -5.91
CA GLU A 116 -13.40 -9.58 -4.93
C GLU A 116 -12.44 -8.59 -5.62
N LEU A 117 -11.81 -9.00 -6.72
CA LEU A 117 -10.88 -8.16 -7.49
C LEU A 117 -11.58 -7.06 -8.32
N LYS A 118 -12.90 -7.16 -8.52
CA LYS A 118 -13.70 -6.16 -9.25
C LYS A 118 -14.22 -5.04 -8.37
N LYS A 119 -14.20 -5.20 -7.05
CA LYS A 119 -14.59 -4.16 -6.09
C LYS A 119 -13.55 -3.04 -6.10
#